data_AF-A0A4P5XX45-F1
#
_entry.id   AF-A0A4P5XX45-F1
#
_cell.length_a   1.000
_cell.length_b   1.000
_cell.length_c   1.000
_cell.angle_alpha   90.00
_cell.angle_beta   90.00
_cell.angle_gamma   90.00
#
_symmetry.space_group_name_H-M   'P 1'
#
loop_
_entity.id
_entity.type
_entity.pdbx_description
1 polymer ?
#
loop_
_entity_poly.entity_id
_entity_poly.type
_entity_poly.pdbx_seq_one_letter_code
_entity_poly.pdbx_strand_id
1 'polypeptide(L)'
;MKIYFDMCSLQRPLDDKSQLRVLLEAQAVLGVLAFCESGKADVVASDALVFESDANPDAVRRDFADQAIAKSAHFIRTTPQIKAKAQTFVDAGIKPLDALHLASAIVAKADFLCTCDDRILEECAIARHKTDQSCLST
;
A
#
# COMPACT_ATOMS: atom_id res chain seq x y z
N MET A 1 -14.40 -1.90 -6.12
CA MET A 1 -13.59 -1.79 -4.89
C MET A 1 -12.20 -1.37 -5.32
N LYS A 2 -11.61 -0.35 -4.69
CA LYS A 2 -10.28 0.16 -5.01
C LYS A 2 -9.28 -0.29 -3.96
N ILE A 3 -8.24 -0.97 -4.39
CA ILE A 3 -7.18 -1.47 -3.52
C ILE A 3 -5.88 -0.79 -3.91
N TYR A 4 -5.29 -0.08 -2.96
CA TYR A 4 -3.97 0.49 -3.10
C TYR A 4 -2.95 -0.47 -2.48
N PHE A 5 -1.90 -0.82 -3.21
CA PHE A 5 -0.79 -1.59 -2.68
C PHE A 5 0.40 -0.67 -2.45
N ASP A 6 1.07 -0.79 -1.31
CA ASP A 6 2.41 -0.22 -1.15
C ASP A 6 3.48 -1.15 -1.75
N MET A 7 4.72 -0.68 -1.84
CA MET A 7 5.77 -1.50 -2.45
C MET A 7 6.13 -2.73 -1.61
N CYS A 8 6.02 -2.65 -0.28
CA CYS A 8 6.32 -3.78 0.59
C CYS A 8 5.36 -4.95 0.34
N SER A 9 4.06 -4.68 0.18
CA SER A 9 3.07 -5.69 -0.17
C SER A 9 3.27 -6.21 -1.59
N LEU A 10 3.46 -5.35 -2.59
CA LEU A 10 3.71 -5.78 -3.98
C LEU A 10 4.94 -6.68 -4.10
N GLN A 11 6.01 -6.43 -3.34
CA GLN A 11 7.22 -7.23 -3.39
C GLN A 11 7.18 -8.47 -2.48
N ARG A 12 6.21 -8.57 -1.55
CA ARG A 12 6.08 -9.70 -0.63
C ARG A 12 6.10 -11.07 -1.31
N PRO A 13 5.47 -11.27 -2.48
CA PRO A 13 5.57 -12.51 -3.24
C PRO A 13 6.97 -12.90 -3.70
N LEU A 14 7.93 -11.98 -3.69
CA LEU A 14 9.32 -12.17 -4.09
C LEU A 14 10.29 -12.26 -2.89
N ASP A 15 9.80 -12.10 -1.67
CA ASP A 15 10.59 -12.27 -0.45
C ASP A 15 10.93 -13.75 -0.19
N ASP A 16 11.90 -13.99 0.69
CA ASP A 16 12.22 -15.33 1.19
C ASP A 16 11.05 -15.88 2.03
N LYS A 17 10.53 -17.02 1.59
CA LYS A 17 9.33 -17.67 2.17
C LYS A 17 9.70 -18.75 3.20
N SER A 18 10.93 -18.74 3.71
CA SER A 18 11.37 -19.61 4.79
C SER A 18 10.52 -19.47 6.06
N GLN A 19 10.00 -18.27 6.32
CA GLN A 19 9.08 -18.01 7.42
C GLN A 19 7.63 -18.19 6.99
N LEU A 20 6.85 -18.95 7.77
CA LEU A 20 5.43 -19.22 7.50
C LEU A 20 4.62 -17.94 7.33
N ARG A 21 4.89 -16.92 8.14
CA ARG A 21 4.23 -15.62 8.04
C ARG A 21 4.41 -14.99 6.65
N VAL A 22 5.67 -14.90 6.18
CA VAL A 22 6.00 -14.32 4.88
C VAL A 22 5.37 -15.13 3.74
N LEU A 23 5.39 -16.46 3.86
CA LEU A 23 4.71 -17.34 2.90
C LEU A 23 3.20 -17.05 2.81
N LEU A 24 2.51 -16.95 3.95
CA LEU A 24 1.06 -16.69 3.98
C LEU A 24 0.72 -15.29 3.46
N GLU A 25 1.47 -14.27 3.85
CA GLU A 25 1.28 -12.91 3.34
C GLU A 25 1.52 -12.82 1.83
N ALA A 26 2.57 -13.48 1.32
CA ALA A 26 2.84 -13.58 -0.11
C ALA A 26 1.66 -14.21 -0.86
N GLN A 27 1.10 -15.31 -0.34
CA GLN A 27 -0.09 -15.94 -0.95
C GLN A 27 -1.32 -15.05 -0.87
N ALA A 28 -1.51 -14.33 0.23
CA ALA A 28 -2.62 -13.40 0.38
C ALA A 28 -2.53 -12.25 -0.65
N VAL A 29 -1.35 -11.62 -0.79
CA VAL A 29 -1.12 -10.57 -1.78
C VAL A 29 -1.40 -11.08 -3.20
N LEU A 30 -0.85 -12.25 -3.58
CA LEU A 30 -1.10 -12.84 -4.89
C LEU A 30 -2.59 -13.12 -5.12
N GLY A 31 -3.29 -13.58 -4.08
CA GLY A 31 -4.74 -13.78 -4.13
C GLY A 31 -5.52 -12.49 -4.37
N VAL A 32 -5.15 -11.40 -3.71
CA VAL A 32 -5.79 -10.08 -3.91
C VAL A 32 -5.46 -9.52 -5.30
N LEU A 33 -4.21 -9.66 -5.78
CA LEU A 33 -3.85 -9.27 -7.13
C LEU A 33 -4.66 -10.05 -8.18
N ALA A 34 -4.77 -11.37 -8.04
CA ALA A 34 -5.60 -12.20 -8.93
C ALA A 34 -7.08 -11.83 -8.87
N PHE A 35 -7.58 -11.44 -7.69
CA PHE A 35 -8.95 -10.92 -7.54
C PHE A 35 -9.16 -9.63 -8.31
N CYS A 36 -8.19 -8.70 -8.27
CA CYS A 36 -8.22 -7.51 -9.10
C CYS A 36 -8.14 -7.83 -10.60
N GLU A 37 -7.23 -8.73 -11.01
CA GLU A 37 -7.11 -9.16 -12.41
C GLU A 37 -8.40 -9.80 -12.96
N SER A 38 -9.20 -10.43 -12.09
CA SER A 38 -10.52 -10.95 -12.46
C SER A 38 -11.61 -9.88 -12.65
N GLY A 39 -11.28 -8.60 -12.50
CA GLY A 39 -12.20 -7.47 -12.65
C GLY A 39 -13.14 -7.25 -11.47
N LYS A 40 -12.92 -7.92 -10.34
CA LYS A 40 -13.76 -7.80 -9.14
C LYS A 40 -13.33 -6.64 -8.22
N ALA A 41 -12.09 -6.17 -8.38
CA ALA A 41 -11.55 -4.98 -7.74
C ALA A 41 -10.54 -4.29 -8.67
N ASP A 42 -10.25 -3.04 -8.37
CA ASP A 42 -9.39 -2.17 -9.15
C ASP A 42 -8.10 -1.89 -8.37
N VAL A 43 -6.96 -2.12 -9.00
CA VAL A 43 -5.67 -1.69 -8.45
C VAL A 43 -5.52 -0.18 -8.64
N VAL A 44 -5.13 0.49 -7.56
CA VAL A 44 -4.71 1.89 -7.57
C VAL A 44 -3.19 1.96 -7.47
N ALA A 45 -2.55 2.58 -8.45
CA ALA A 45 -1.13 2.88 -8.45
C ALA A 45 -0.86 4.38 -8.28
N SER A 46 0.38 4.74 -7.97
CA SER A 46 0.80 6.14 -7.82
C SER A 46 2.23 6.39 -8.28
N ASP A 47 2.61 7.66 -8.40
CA ASP A 47 4.01 8.06 -8.60
C ASP A 47 4.94 7.54 -7.48
N ALA A 48 4.44 7.30 -6.26
CA ALA A 48 5.25 6.75 -5.17
C ALA A 48 5.72 5.32 -5.49
N LEU A 49 4.82 4.49 -6.03
CA LEU A 49 5.16 3.15 -6.47
C LEU A 49 6.16 3.16 -7.64
N VAL A 50 5.99 4.07 -8.60
CA VAL A 50 6.94 4.22 -9.72
C VAL A 50 8.31 4.61 -9.19
N PHE A 51 8.38 5.59 -8.28
CA PHE A 51 9.63 6.03 -7.67
C PHE A 51 10.35 4.89 -6.93
N GLU A 52 9.63 4.10 -6.14
CA GLU A 52 10.22 2.96 -5.43
C GLU A 52 10.63 1.82 -6.36
N SER A 53 9.88 1.59 -7.45
CA SER A 53 10.23 0.61 -8.48
C SER A 53 11.53 1.02 -9.17
N ASP A 54 11.60 2.26 -9.67
CA ASP A 54 12.79 2.81 -10.34
C ASP A 54 14.04 2.76 -9.46
N ALA A 55 13.87 2.96 -8.14
CA ALA A 55 14.96 2.92 -7.18
C ALA A 55 15.43 1.50 -6.79
N ASN A 56 14.67 0.45 -7.16
CA ASN A 56 15.01 -0.92 -6.78
C ASN A 56 16.14 -1.47 -7.67
N PRO A 57 17.29 -1.93 -7.15
CA PRO A 57 18.38 -2.45 -7.98
C PRO A 57 18.08 -3.83 -8.60
N ASP A 58 17.16 -4.61 -8.04
CA ASP A 58 16.80 -5.94 -8.53
C ASP A 58 15.84 -5.86 -9.73
N ALA A 59 16.31 -6.31 -10.89
CA ALA A 59 15.54 -6.24 -12.14
C ALA A 59 14.25 -7.07 -12.12
N VAL A 60 14.23 -8.21 -11.41
CA VAL A 60 13.05 -9.06 -11.31
C VAL A 60 12.00 -8.39 -10.44
N ARG A 61 12.42 -7.79 -9.33
CA ARG A 61 11.51 -7.04 -8.45
C ARG A 61 10.94 -5.79 -9.13
N ARG A 62 11.76 -5.06 -9.89
CA ARG A 62 11.30 -3.94 -10.72
C ARG A 62 10.25 -4.37 -11.73
N ASP A 63 10.58 -5.36 -12.56
CA ASP A 63 9.67 -5.82 -13.61
C ASP A 63 8.33 -6.30 -13.05
N PHE A 64 8.34 -6.99 -11.91
CA PHE A 64 7.11 -7.39 -11.23
C PHE A 64 6.26 -6.18 -10.77
N ALA A 65 6.90 -5.20 -10.13
CA ALA A 65 6.21 -3.99 -9.67
C ALA A 65 5.67 -3.17 -10.86
N ASP A 66 6.45 -3.01 -11.92
CA ASP A 66 6.07 -2.27 -13.13
C ASP A 66 4.89 -2.95 -13.84
N GLN A 67 4.88 -4.28 -13.92
CA GLN A 67 3.73 -5.03 -14.44
C GLN A 67 2.46 -4.80 -13.60
N ALA A 68 2.57 -4.79 -12.27
CA ALA A 68 1.43 -4.52 -11.40
C ALA A 68 0.92 -3.06 -11.57
N ILE A 69 1.84 -2.09 -11.67
CA ILE A 69 1.51 -0.68 -11.93
C ILE A 69 0.84 -0.53 -13.30
N ALA A 70 1.35 -1.18 -14.34
CA ALA A 70 0.81 -1.12 -15.70
C ALA A 70 -0.62 -1.70 -15.80
N LYS A 71 -0.97 -2.66 -14.94
CA LYS A 71 -2.32 -3.24 -14.85
C LYS A 71 -3.28 -2.42 -13.98
N SER A 72 -2.83 -1.31 -13.39
CA SER A 72 -3.69 -0.49 -12.54
C SER A 72 -4.80 0.20 -13.34
N ALA A 73 -6.02 0.15 -12.81
CA ALA A 73 -7.16 0.86 -13.40
C ALA A 73 -7.16 2.35 -13.03
N HIS A 74 -6.45 2.70 -11.96
CA HIS A 74 -6.33 4.07 -11.48
C HIS A 74 -4.88 4.41 -11.17
N PHE A 75 -4.41 5.53 -11.71
CA PHE A 75 -3.08 6.06 -11.41
C PHE A 75 -3.20 7.46 -10.80
N ILE A 76 -2.64 7.66 -9.60
CA ILE A 76 -2.63 8.94 -8.91
C ILE A 76 -1.24 9.60 -8.97
N ARG A 77 -1.18 10.78 -9.59
CA ARG A 77 0.03 11.59 -9.60
C ARG A 77 0.22 12.32 -8.28
N THR A 78 1.47 12.49 -7.86
CA THR A 78 1.83 13.24 -6.66
C THR A 78 1.56 14.72 -6.90
N THR A 79 0.52 15.24 -6.25
CA THR A 79 0.15 16.67 -6.26
C THR A 79 0.62 17.38 -4.98
N PRO A 80 0.65 18.73 -4.96
CA PRO A 80 0.89 19.48 -3.72
C PRO A 80 -0.09 19.12 -2.60
N GLN A 81 -1.34 18.79 -2.92
CA GLN A 81 -2.33 18.32 -1.95
C GLN A 81 -1.91 16.99 -1.31
N ILE A 82 -1.43 16.03 -2.12
CA ILE A 82 -0.93 14.74 -1.62
C ILE A 82 0.31 14.96 -0.76
N LYS A 83 1.25 15.83 -1.18
CA LYS A 83 2.45 16.16 -0.39
C LYS A 83 2.10 16.79 0.95
N ALA A 84 1.18 17.75 0.98
CA ALA A 84 0.72 18.39 2.21
C ALA A 84 0.09 17.36 3.16
N LYS A 85 -0.71 16.44 2.62
CA LYS A 85 -1.31 15.36 3.41
C LYS A 85 -0.27 14.36 3.91
N ALA A 86 0.69 13.98 3.08
CA ALA A 86 1.81 13.13 3.48
C ALA A 86 2.60 13.78 4.62
N GLN A 87 2.81 15.11 4.57
CA GLN A 87 3.50 15.82 5.64
C GLN A 87 2.79 15.66 7.00
N THR A 88 1.45 15.69 7.04
CA THR A 88 0.71 15.47 8.29
C THR A 88 0.96 14.09 8.91
N PHE A 89 1.23 13.07 8.07
CA PHE A 89 1.57 11.73 8.54
C PHE A 89 3.04 11.64 8.96
N VAL A 90 3.93 12.37 8.27
CA VAL A 90 5.34 12.49 8.67
C VAL A 90 5.47 13.16 10.03
N ASP A 91 4.73 14.24 10.26
CA ASP A 91 4.71 14.93 11.55
C ASP A 91 4.16 14.03 12.68
N ALA A 92 3.35 13.04 12.33
CA ALA A 92 2.86 12.00 13.23
C ALA A 92 3.82 10.80 13.40
N GLY A 93 4.98 10.81 12.76
CA GLY A 93 6.03 9.79 12.92
C GLY A 93 6.08 8.69 11.86
N ILE A 94 5.24 8.76 10.81
CA ILE A 94 5.27 7.83 9.67
C ILE A 94 6.44 8.21 8.74
N LYS A 95 7.14 7.22 8.17
CA LYS A 95 8.26 7.52 7.27
C LYS A 95 7.77 8.26 6.01
N PRO A 96 8.60 9.11 5.38
CA PRO A 96 8.18 9.94 4.24
C PRO A 96 7.55 9.19 3.07
N LEU A 97 8.11 8.04 2.67
CA LEU A 97 7.55 7.25 1.57
C LEU A 97 6.24 6.58 1.98
N ASP A 98 6.20 5.88 3.12
CA ASP A 98 4.97 5.26 3.66
C ASP A 98 3.83 6.28 3.80
N ALA A 99 4.15 7.48 4.28
CA ALA A 99 3.22 8.62 4.38
C ALA A 99 2.69 9.05 3.01
N LEU A 100 3.52 8.99 1.97
CA LEU A 100 3.13 9.28 0.60
C LEU A 100 2.21 8.18 0.03
N HIS A 101 2.44 6.90 0.32
CA HIS A 101 1.51 5.82 -0.04
C HIS A 101 0.16 6.03 0.63
N LEU A 102 0.14 6.32 1.92
CA LEU A 102 -1.08 6.55 2.68
C LEU A 102 -1.86 7.77 2.15
N ALA A 103 -1.17 8.89 1.92
CA ALA A 103 -1.78 10.08 1.35
C ALA A 103 -2.34 9.83 -0.06
N SER A 104 -1.61 9.09 -0.89
CA SER A 104 -2.02 8.70 -2.24
C SER A 104 -3.26 7.81 -2.21
N ALA A 105 -3.29 6.79 -1.35
CA ALA A 105 -4.44 5.90 -1.16
C ALA A 105 -5.68 6.70 -0.74
N ILE A 106 -5.55 7.62 0.21
CA ILE A 106 -6.68 8.42 0.69
C ILE A 106 -7.19 9.37 -0.40
N VAL A 107 -6.30 10.07 -1.10
CA VAL A 107 -6.70 11.00 -2.17
C VAL A 107 -7.33 10.26 -3.35
N ALA A 108 -6.82 9.07 -3.68
CA ALA A 108 -7.40 8.18 -4.68
C ALA A 108 -8.74 7.55 -4.26
N LYS A 109 -9.13 7.74 -2.98
CA LYS A 109 -10.31 7.12 -2.35
C LYS A 109 -10.25 5.59 -2.47
N ALA A 110 -9.09 5.02 -2.18
CA ALA A 110 -8.95 3.57 -2.06
C ALA A 110 -9.81 3.08 -0.89
N ASP A 111 -10.51 1.97 -1.09
CA ASP A 111 -11.29 1.30 -0.04
C ASP A 111 -10.35 0.59 0.94
N PHE A 112 -9.22 0.07 0.43
CA PHE A 112 -8.21 -0.64 1.21
C PHE A 112 -6.80 -0.22 0.82
N LEU A 113 -5.92 -0.13 1.83
CA LEU A 113 -4.47 -0.11 1.68
C LEU A 113 -3.95 -1.51 2.05
N CYS A 114 -3.33 -2.19 1.10
CA CYS A 114 -2.62 -3.44 1.32
C CYS A 114 -1.16 -3.11 1.71
N THR A 115 -0.73 -3.64 2.84
CA THR A 115 0.62 -3.47 3.38
C THR A 115 1.02 -4.71 4.17
N CYS A 116 2.32 -4.99 4.23
CA CYS A 116 2.92 -5.98 5.12
C CYS A 116 3.88 -5.34 6.13
N ASP A 117 3.90 -4.00 6.25
CA ASP A 117 4.71 -3.28 7.22
C ASP A 117 4.04 -3.30 8.60
N ASP A 118 4.68 -3.96 9.56
CA ASP A 118 4.22 -4.07 10.94
C ASP A 118 3.95 -2.71 11.59
N ARG A 119 4.77 -1.70 11.28
CA ARG A 119 4.61 -0.37 11.88
C ARG A 119 3.32 0.28 11.40
N ILE A 120 2.99 0.15 10.12
CA ILE A 120 1.74 0.69 9.58
C ILE A 120 0.54 -0.04 10.18
N LEU A 121 0.64 -1.37 10.33
CA LEU A 121 -0.41 -2.20 10.92
C LEU A 121 -0.64 -1.88 12.39
N GLU A 122 0.41 -1.69 13.18
CA GLU A 122 0.35 -1.32 14.59
C GLU A 122 -0.30 0.05 14.79
N GLU A 123 0.15 1.06 14.05
CA GLU A 123 -0.44 2.41 14.11
C GLU A 123 -1.92 2.41 13.71
N CYS A 124 -2.28 1.64 12.69
CA CYS A 124 -3.67 1.49 12.26
C CYS A 124 -4.53 0.73 13.29
N ALA A 125 -3.97 -0.28 13.96
CA ALA A 125 -4.65 -1.00 15.03
C ALA A 125 -4.93 -0.08 16.23
N ILE A 126 -3.96 0.73 16.64
CA ILE A 126 -4.13 1.75 17.69
C ILE A 126 -5.20 2.77 17.29
N ALA A 127 -5.18 3.24 16.04
CA ALA A 127 -6.19 4.17 15.53
C ALA A 127 -7.60 3.56 15.59
N ARG A 128 -7.77 2.30 15.19
CA ARG A 128 -9.06 1.58 15.30
C ARG A 128 -9.55 1.52 16.74
N HIS A 129 -8.68 1.15 17.69
CA HIS A 129 -9.05 1.11 19.11
C HIS A 129 -9.50 2.47 19.66
N LYS A 130 -8.86 3.57 19.25
CA LYS A 130 -9.29 4.93 19.65
C LYS A 130 -10.63 5.33 19.02
N THR A 131 -10.86 4.92 17.78
CA THR A 131 -12.11 5.23 17.05
C THR A 131 -13.28 4.44 17.64
N ASP A 132 -13.09 3.16 17.94
CA ASP A 132 -14.10 2.30 18.56
C ASP A 132 -14.43 2.75 20.00
N GLN A 133 -13.45 3.25 20.76
CA GLN A 133 -13.70 3.84 22.09
C GLN A 133 -14.46 5.18 22.01
N SER A 134 -14.24 5.99 20.97
CA SER A 134 -15.00 7.23 20.77
C SER A 134 -16.46 7.01 20.36
N CYS A 135 -16.80 5.84 19.78
CA CYS A 135 -18.17 5.43 19.49
C CYS A 135 -18.90 4.79 20.69
N LEU A 136 -18.19 4.46 21.78
CA LEU A 136 -18.77 3.90 23.00
C LEU A 136 -19.02 4.96 24.10
N SER A 137 -18.79 6.24 23.79
CA SER A 137 -18.94 7.37 24.72
C SER A 137 -20.05 8.36 24.36
N THR A 138 -21.03 7.97 23.54
CA THR A 138 -22.29 8.71 23.30
C THR A 138 -23.48 7.80 23.52
#